data_AF-A0A1L3ZUY9-F1
#
_entry.id   AF-A0A1L3ZUY9-F1
#
_cell.length_a   1.000
_cell.length_b   1.000
_cell.length_c   1.000
_cell.angle_alpha   90.00
_cell.angle_beta   90.00
_cell.angle_gamma   90.00
#
_symmetry.space_group_name_H-M   'P 1'
#
loop_
_entity.id
_entity.type
_entity.pdbx_description
1 polymer ?
#
loop_
_entity_poly.entity_id
_entity_poly.type
_entity_poly.pdbx_seq_one_letter_code
_entity_poly.pdbx_strand_id
1 'polypeptide(L)'
;MQRIKDHRYLYRRGSAWVFRRVVPDRVRTAFGTSEVQVTLKAASIAEARLAMQPHLESFERKLRLAAHGGVRDDPSATQPDPSMIEIEAVVRHWLAERMQRFARQGIAPEDETSALARLSELQSYREDVEAGLMVGRPTRSQMNEWIVQAIKAQRGWYFDERSAAHRNLRRVVGRAQIEASRREEQDIIGAPRVIGDQTFAPDEYRLDEMQDRARPRRAVTLRSLFDGYVKERDPAPATIKAWRRQLDAFVTYLGHEDASAVTTADVVAWKEHLLTGGGAAGNPLSAKTVKDTYLSVIKTVYRWGNDNGKVRGNPAERVTVLVPRRAVVREKGLNDAEAQTILAATLTTPPKKLSNQRALARRWVPWICAYTGARVNEVTQLRAEDVFKVRDVWVIRITPEAGSTKSYQARTVALHPDLIEQGFPAAVAKRKGPLFYDPERYRGGSSGNPQAKKVGEYLARWVRELGVSDPAVLPNHGWRHRFKTQARLANMDPEIRDVIQGHSPRTVGEAYGDTFPEVSLREISKQPRYSIGRSS
;
A
#
# COMPACT_ATOMS: atom_id res chain seq x y z
N MET A 1 -37.84 -17.61 4.94
CA MET A 1 -36.62 -17.68 4.10
C MET A 1 -35.41 -17.67 5.03
N GLN A 2 -34.58 -18.72 5.02
CA GLN A 2 -33.47 -18.88 5.97
C GLN A 2 -32.13 -18.74 5.25
N ARG A 3 -31.19 -17.98 5.84
CA ARG A 3 -29.84 -17.85 5.29
C ARG A 3 -29.05 -19.13 5.52
N ILE A 4 -28.29 -19.57 4.53
CA ILE A 4 -27.43 -20.75 4.66
C ILE A 4 -26.21 -20.40 5.53
N LYS A 5 -25.87 -21.29 6.46
CA LYS A 5 -24.68 -21.16 7.32
C LYS A 5 -23.43 -21.05 6.42
N ASP A 6 -22.54 -20.12 6.76
CA ASP A 6 -21.30 -19.82 6.01
C ASP A 6 -21.46 -19.25 4.60
N HIS A 7 -22.68 -18.86 4.19
CA HIS A 7 -22.94 -18.22 2.89
C HIS A 7 -23.72 -16.90 3.02
N ARG A 8 -23.03 -15.79 2.77
CA ARG A 8 -23.52 -14.42 3.06
C ARG A 8 -24.75 -13.99 2.26
N TYR A 9 -24.94 -14.51 1.04
CA TYR A 9 -25.98 -14.07 0.11
C TYR A 9 -26.90 -15.21 -0.40
N LEU A 10 -26.73 -16.41 0.14
CA LEU A 10 -27.50 -17.59 -0.26
C LEU A 10 -28.55 -17.93 0.80
N TYR A 11 -29.78 -18.14 0.35
CA TYR A 11 -30.93 -18.40 1.20
C TYR A 11 -31.75 -19.57 0.68
N ARG A 12 -32.54 -20.18 1.58
CA ARG A 12 -33.52 -21.21 1.28
C ARG A 12 -34.93 -20.70 1.50
N ARG A 13 -35.80 -20.91 0.52
CA ARG A 13 -37.24 -20.59 0.57
C ARG A 13 -38.02 -21.84 0.16
N GLY A 14 -38.44 -22.63 1.16
CA GLY A 14 -39.00 -23.96 0.93
C GLY A 14 -37.97 -24.91 0.32
N SER A 15 -38.29 -25.50 -0.83
CA SER A 15 -37.37 -26.33 -1.62
C SER A 15 -36.43 -25.52 -2.52
N ALA A 16 -36.66 -24.21 -2.71
CA ALA A 16 -35.90 -23.39 -3.66
C ALA A 16 -34.70 -22.68 -3.02
N TRP A 17 -33.63 -22.55 -3.80
CA TRP A 17 -32.45 -21.74 -3.48
C TRP A 17 -32.63 -20.31 -4.02
N VAL A 18 -32.23 -19.32 -3.24
CA VAL A 18 -32.42 -17.90 -3.60
C VAL A 18 -31.14 -17.13 -3.31
N PHE A 19 -30.62 -16.45 -4.32
CA PHE A 19 -29.66 -15.36 -4.13
C PHE A 19 -30.42 -14.12 -3.66
N ARG A 20 -30.02 -13.55 -2.53
CA ARG A 20 -30.59 -12.30 -2.02
C ARG A 20 -29.51 -11.37 -1.53
N ARG A 21 -29.59 -10.11 -1.98
CA ARG A 21 -28.70 -9.05 -1.53
C ARG A 21 -29.41 -7.70 -1.46
N VAL A 22 -29.24 -7.02 -0.33
CA VAL A 22 -29.76 -5.67 -0.11
C VAL A 22 -28.95 -4.66 -0.92
N VAL A 23 -29.64 -3.74 -1.59
CA VAL A 23 -29.04 -2.64 -2.32
C VAL A 23 -28.79 -1.48 -1.35
N PRO A 24 -27.54 -0.97 -1.26
CA PRO A 24 -27.23 0.18 -0.41
C PRO A 24 -28.02 1.44 -0.81
N ASP A 25 -28.48 2.21 0.17
CA ASP A 25 -29.39 3.36 -0.02
C ASP A 25 -28.92 4.33 -1.11
N ARG A 26 -27.62 4.65 -1.09
CA ARG A 26 -26.96 5.55 -2.05
C ARG A 26 -27.07 5.14 -3.53
N VAL A 27 -27.42 3.89 -3.84
CA VAL A 27 -27.51 3.37 -5.22
C VAL A 27 -28.87 2.73 -5.52
N ARG A 28 -29.85 2.81 -4.61
CA ARG A 28 -31.19 2.22 -4.81
C ARG A 28 -31.90 2.75 -6.05
N THR A 29 -31.79 4.04 -6.33
CA THR A 29 -32.35 4.67 -7.56
C THR A 29 -31.81 4.01 -8.83
N ALA A 30 -30.52 3.68 -8.89
CA ALA A 30 -29.91 3.01 -10.04
C ALA A 30 -30.29 1.52 -10.17
N PHE A 31 -30.70 0.89 -9.07
CA PHE A 31 -31.16 -0.50 -9.07
C PHE A 31 -32.67 -0.63 -9.31
N GLY A 32 -33.46 0.41 -9.03
CA GLY A 32 -34.92 0.38 -9.10
C GLY A 32 -35.59 -0.46 -8.00
N THR A 33 -34.81 -0.96 -7.05
CA THR A 33 -35.28 -1.82 -5.95
C THR A 33 -34.38 -1.65 -4.73
N SER A 34 -34.93 -1.90 -3.54
CA SER A 34 -34.18 -1.97 -2.27
C SER A 34 -33.42 -3.28 -2.10
N GLU A 35 -33.78 -4.33 -2.83
CA GLU A 35 -33.11 -5.63 -2.78
C GLU A 35 -33.23 -6.39 -4.11
N VAL A 36 -32.19 -7.15 -4.44
CA VAL A 36 -32.18 -8.08 -5.57
C VAL A 36 -32.39 -9.48 -5.02
N GLN A 37 -33.43 -10.16 -5.52
CA GLN A 37 -33.72 -11.55 -5.22
C GLN A 37 -33.83 -12.35 -6.52
N VAL A 38 -33.08 -13.45 -6.63
CA VAL A 38 -33.13 -14.35 -7.78
C VAL A 38 -33.25 -15.78 -7.29
N THR A 39 -34.27 -16.50 -7.77
CA THR A 39 -34.42 -17.93 -7.50
C THR A 39 -33.44 -18.70 -8.40
N LEU A 40 -32.60 -19.52 -7.79
CA LEU A 40 -31.54 -20.27 -8.46
C LEU A 40 -32.07 -21.66 -8.82
N LYS A 41 -31.82 -22.10 -10.05
CA LYS A 41 -32.07 -23.48 -10.48
C LYS A 41 -30.91 -24.35 -9.99
N ALA A 42 -31.11 -25.01 -8.85
CA ALA A 42 -30.12 -25.89 -8.25
C ALA A 42 -30.81 -26.99 -7.42
N ALA A 43 -30.28 -28.21 -7.45
CA ALA A 43 -30.73 -29.34 -6.63
C ALA A 43 -29.90 -29.46 -5.34
N SER A 44 -28.67 -28.95 -5.32
CA SER A 44 -27.74 -29.03 -4.18
C SER A 44 -27.18 -27.68 -3.75
N ILE A 45 -26.57 -27.63 -2.56
CA ILE A 45 -25.88 -26.42 -2.06
C ILE A 45 -24.69 -26.03 -2.95
N ALA A 46 -23.97 -27.02 -3.49
CA ALA A 46 -22.82 -26.80 -4.35
C ALA A 46 -23.23 -26.16 -5.69
N GLU A 47 -24.28 -26.70 -6.31
CA GLU A 47 -24.88 -26.11 -7.51
C GLU A 47 -25.45 -24.72 -7.25
N ALA A 48 -26.10 -24.50 -6.10
CA ALA A 48 -26.64 -23.20 -5.73
C ALA A 48 -25.53 -22.14 -5.54
N ARG A 49 -24.35 -22.54 -5.03
CA ARG A 49 -23.19 -21.65 -4.93
C ARG A 49 -22.65 -21.27 -6.31
N LEU A 50 -22.54 -22.24 -7.22
CA LEU A 50 -22.09 -21.98 -8.59
C LEU A 50 -23.09 -21.10 -9.36
N ALA A 51 -24.38 -21.42 -9.28
CA ALA A 51 -25.46 -20.66 -9.91
C ALA A 51 -25.60 -19.24 -9.35
N MET A 52 -25.16 -18.99 -8.11
CA MET A 52 -25.17 -17.65 -7.50
C MET A 52 -24.09 -16.73 -8.09
N GLN A 53 -22.95 -17.25 -8.54
CA GLN A 53 -21.77 -16.44 -8.92
C GLN A 53 -22.06 -15.39 -10.01
N PRO A 54 -22.73 -15.73 -11.14
CA PRO A 54 -23.02 -14.73 -12.18
C PRO A 54 -23.93 -13.59 -11.69
N HIS A 55 -24.84 -13.90 -10.76
CA HIS A 55 -25.72 -12.89 -10.16
C HIS A 55 -24.97 -11.99 -9.17
N LEU A 56 -24.04 -12.56 -8.41
CA LEU A 56 -23.17 -11.80 -7.51
C LEU A 56 -22.26 -10.85 -8.29
N GLU A 57 -21.62 -11.34 -9.35
CA GLU A 57 -20.77 -10.54 -10.24
C GLU A 57 -21.55 -9.43 -10.95
N SER A 58 -22.75 -9.75 -11.44
CA SER A 58 -23.66 -8.75 -12.04
C SER A 58 -24.07 -7.68 -11.04
N PHE A 59 -24.38 -8.06 -9.80
CA PHE A 59 -24.70 -7.13 -8.72
C PHE A 59 -23.50 -6.24 -8.37
N GLU A 60 -22.31 -6.80 -8.20
CA GLU A 60 -21.08 -6.04 -7.90
C GLU A 60 -20.69 -5.09 -9.04
N ARG A 61 -20.90 -5.51 -10.28
CA ARG A 61 -20.70 -4.66 -11.46
C ARG A 61 -21.67 -3.48 -11.45
N LYS A 62 -22.96 -3.73 -11.23
CA LYS A 62 -23.98 -2.67 -11.18
C LYS A 62 -23.75 -1.71 -10.00
N LEU A 63 -23.26 -2.22 -8.87
CA LEU A 63 -22.92 -1.41 -7.71
C LEU A 63 -21.69 -0.54 -7.97
N ARG A 64 -20.67 -1.06 -8.67
CA ARG A 64 -19.53 -0.26 -9.14
C ARG A 64 -19.95 0.83 -10.10
N LEU A 65 -20.76 0.50 -11.12
CA LEU A 65 -21.28 1.48 -12.07
C LEU A 65 -22.09 2.59 -11.38
N ALA A 66 -22.97 2.22 -10.44
CA ALA A 66 -23.77 3.18 -9.69
C ALA A 66 -22.94 4.01 -8.68
N ALA A 67 -21.82 3.49 -8.17
CA ALA A 67 -20.93 4.22 -7.26
C ALA A 67 -20.00 5.22 -7.98
N HIS A 68 -19.80 5.08 -9.28
CA HIS A 68 -18.91 5.93 -10.10
C HIS A 68 -19.67 7.03 -10.86
N GLY A 69 -20.99 7.14 -10.72
CA GLY A 69 -21.83 8.11 -11.44
C GLY A 69 -22.82 8.81 -10.53
N GLY A 70 -22.45 10.01 -10.04
CA GLY A 70 -23.45 11.03 -9.77
C GLY A 70 -24.15 11.39 -11.08
N VAL A 71 -25.48 11.49 -11.03
CA VAL A 71 -26.44 11.91 -12.07
C VAL A 71 -25.78 12.18 -13.43
N ARG A 72 -25.79 11.16 -14.29
CA ARG A 72 -25.90 11.36 -15.73
C ARG A 72 -27.30 10.90 -16.09
N ASP A 73 -28.13 11.88 -16.45
CA ASP A 73 -29.35 11.62 -17.19
C ASP A 73 -29.00 10.75 -18.41
N ASP A 74 -29.83 9.74 -18.63
CA ASP A 74 -29.89 8.88 -19.80
C ASP A 74 -28.73 7.88 -20.05
N PRO A 75 -28.95 6.56 -19.81
CA PRO A 75 -28.06 5.49 -20.29
C PRO A 75 -27.99 5.40 -21.82
N SER A 76 -28.77 6.19 -22.55
CA SER A 76 -28.79 6.28 -24.02
C SER A 76 -27.85 7.35 -24.60
N ALA A 77 -27.00 8.00 -23.80
CA ALA A 77 -25.85 8.72 -24.35
C ALA A 77 -24.84 7.70 -24.94
N THR A 78 -25.15 7.21 -26.13
CA THR A 78 -24.34 6.31 -26.95
C THR A 78 -22.91 6.83 -26.98
N GLN A 79 -21.98 6.12 -26.33
CA GLN A 79 -20.60 6.16 -26.77
C GLN A 79 -20.64 5.80 -28.25
N PRO A 80 -20.15 6.66 -29.16
CA PRO A 80 -20.15 6.31 -30.57
C PRO A 80 -19.42 4.99 -30.72
N ASP A 81 -20.01 4.08 -31.52
CA ASP A 81 -19.38 2.83 -31.89
C ASP A 81 -17.94 3.13 -32.36
N PRO A 82 -16.92 2.41 -31.87
CA PRO A 82 -15.54 2.69 -32.26
C PRO A 82 -15.38 2.58 -33.77
N SER A 83 -14.62 3.51 -34.32
CA SER A 83 -14.28 3.49 -35.74
C SER A 83 -13.45 2.25 -36.09
N MET A 84 -13.42 1.88 -37.37
CA MET A 84 -12.60 0.75 -37.82
C MET A 84 -11.12 0.95 -37.47
N ILE A 85 -10.60 2.18 -37.61
CA ILE A 85 -9.22 2.56 -37.26
C ILE A 85 -8.95 2.30 -35.77
N GLU A 86 -9.88 2.68 -34.89
CA GLU A 86 -9.75 2.41 -33.46
C GLU A 86 -9.81 0.93 -33.14
N ILE A 87 -10.71 0.17 -33.79
CA ILE A 87 -10.78 -1.29 -33.64
C ILE A 87 -9.46 -1.94 -34.05
N GLU A 88 -8.90 -1.57 -35.20
CA GLU A 88 -7.64 -2.13 -35.71
C GLU A 88 -6.46 -1.80 -34.80
N ALA A 89 -6.31 -0.55 -34.37
CA ALA A 89 -5.25 -0.14 -33.44
C ALA A 89 -5.32 -0.89 -32.11
N VAL A 90 -6.53 -1.07 -31.56
CA VAL A 90 -6.72 -1.83 -30.32
C VAL A 90 -6.35 -3.30 -30.49
N VAL A 91 -6.73 -3.92 -31.59
CA VAL A 91 -6.41 -5.33 -31.84
C VAL A 91 -4.93 -5.52 -32.17
N ARG A 92 -4.29 -4.59 -32.89
CA ARG A 92 -2.84 -4.57 -33.10
C ARG A 92 -2.10 -4.56 -31.76
N HIS A 93 -2.50 -3.69 -30.84
CA HIS A 93 -1.93 -3.63 -29.49
C HIS A 93 -2.06 -4.96 -28.74
N TRP A 94 -3.27 -5.55 -28.74
CA TRP A 94 -3.50 -6.86 -28.15
C TRP A 94 -2.62 -7.96 -28.77
N LEU A 95 -2.47 -7.97 -30.09
CA LEU A 95 -1.64 -8.94 -30.81
C LEU A 95 -0.16 -8.78 -30.42
N ALA A 96 0.34 -7.55 -30.35
CA ALA A 96 1.72 -7.29 -29.91
C ALA A 96 1.97 -7.78 -28.48
N GLU A 97 1.06 -7.52 -27.54
CA GLU A 97 1.17 -8.01 -26.16
C GLU A 97 1.12 -9.55 -26.09
N ARG A 98 0.28 -10.20 -26.91
CA ARG A 98 0.24 -11.66 -27.02
C ARG A 98 1.57 -12.22 -27.52
N MET A 99 2.13 -11.66 -28.59
CA MET A 99 3.40 -12.12 -29.16
C MET A 99 4.58 -11.91 -28.19
N GLN A 100 4.63 -10.79 -27.47
CA GLN A 100 5.67 -10.56 -26.45
C GLN A 100 5.58 -11.55 -25.29
N ARG A 101 4.37 -11.91 -24.85
CA ARG A 101 4.19 -12.96 -23.83
C ARG A 101 4.68 -14.31 -24.34
N PHE A 102 4.34 -14.66 -25.57
CA PHE A 102 4.82 -15.89 -26.20
C PHE A 102 6.35 -15.91 -26.33
N ALA A 103 6.98 -14.82 -26.77
CA ALA A 103 8.45 -14.76 -26.86
C ALA A 103 9.17 -14.91 -25.50
N ARG A 104 8.49 -14.57 -24.38
CA ARG A 104 9.07 -14.67 -23.02
C ARG A 104 8.76 -15.99 -22.32
N GLN A 105 7.64 -16.62 -22.64
CA GLN A 105 7.07 -17.75 -21.89
C GLN A 105 6.72 -18.96 -22.77
N GLY A 106 6.85 -18.84 -24.09
CA GLY A 106 6.55 -19.88 -25.05
C GLY A 106 7.59 -20.99 -24.99
N ILE A 107 7.12 -22.23 -24.93
CA ILE A 107 7.96 -23.41 -25.06
C ILE A 107 8.22 -23.57 -26.56
N ALA A 108 9.44 -23.33 -27.00
CA ALA A 108 9.86 -23.69 -28.35
C ALA A 108 9.84 -25.23 -28.46
N PRO A 109 9.40 -25.81 -29.60
CA PRO A 109 9.49 -27.25 -29.80
C PRO A 109 10.92 -27.75 -29.56
N GLU A 110 11.07 -28.80 -28.75
CA GLU A 110 12.38 -29.34 -28.35
C GLU A 110 12.94 -30.31 -29.39
N ASP A 111 12.07 -30.88 -30.24
CA ASP A 111 12.39 -31.87 -31.26
C ASP A 111 11.48 -31.76 -32.50
N GLU A 112 11.80 -32.52 -33.55
CA GLU A 112 11.06 -32.52 -34.81
C GLU A 112 9.61 -33.03 -34.66
N THR A 113 9.36 -33.96 -33.72
CA THR A 113 8.03 -34.55 -33.52
C THR A 113 7.07 -33.54 -32.89
N SER A 114 7.53 -32.84 -31.85
CA SER A 114 6.79 -31.75 -31.19
C SER A 114 6.60 -30.55 -32.12
N ALA A 115 7.56 -30.28 -33.02
CA ALA A 115 7.41 -29.25 -34.06
C ALA A 115 6.28 -29.60 -35.05
N LEU A 116 6.26 -30.84 -35.58
CA LEU A 116 5.21 -31.30 -36.50
C LEU A 116 3.83 -31.33 -35.83
N ALA A 117 3.74 -31.78 -34.58
CA ALA A 117 2.50 -31.75 -33.81
C ALA A 117 1.98 -30.31 -33.66
N ARG A 118 2.87 -29.37 -33.31
CA ARG A 118 2.51 -27.95 -33.16
C ARG A 118 2.06 -27.32 -34.47
N LEU A 119 2.72 -27.63 -35.58
CA LEU A 119 2.32 -27.16 -36.91
C LEU A 119 0.92 -27.64 -37.29
N SER A 120 0.60 -28.91 -37.01
CA SER A 120 -0.74 -29.48 -37.22
C SER A 120 -1.81 -28.77 -36.38
N GLU A 121 -1.53 -28.50 -35.10
CA GLU A 121 -2.41 -27.72 -34.22
C GLU A 121 -2.65 -26.30 -34.76
N LEU A 122 -1.58 -25.61 -35.20
CA LEU A 122 -1.67 -24.26 -35.74
C LEU A 122 -2.49 -24.23 -37.05
N GLN A 123 -2.36 -25.25 -37.88
CA GLN A 123 -3.17 -25.39 -39.09
C GLN A 123 -4.65 -25.61 -38.75
N SER A 124 -4.97 -26.59 -37.92
CA SER A 124 -6.36 -26.85 -37.50
C SER A 124 -7.00 -25.63 -36.84
N TYR A 125 -6.24 -24.92 -35.99
CA TYR A 125 -6.72 -23.70 -35.35
C TYR A 125 -7.00 -22.57 -36.37
N ARG A 126 -6.16 -22.40 -37.40
CA ARG A 126 -6.42 -21.42 -38.46
C ARG A 126 -7.68 -21.77 -39.24
N GLU A 127 -7.83 -23.02 -39.64
CA GLU A 127 -9.02 -23.52 -40.35
C GLU A 127 -10.30 -23.26 -39.54
N ASP A 128 -10.27 -23.51 -38.22
CA ASP A 128 -11.39 -23.23 -37.32
C ASP A 128 -11.72 -21.73 -37.22
N VAL A 129 -10.70 -20.88 -37.12
CA VAL A 129 -10.89 -19.42 -37.06
C VAL A 129 -11.41 -18.88 -38.40
N GLU A 130 -10.87 -19.35 -39.53
CA GLU A 130 -11.30 -18.99 -40.89
C GLU A 130 -12.74 -19.42 -41.15
N ALA A 131 -13.11 -20.65 -40.80
CA ALA A 131 -14.48 -21.14 -40.88
C ALA A 131 -15.45 -20.28 -40.06
N GLY A 132 -15.02 -19.81 -38.89
CA GLY A 132 -15.79 -18.89 -38.03
C GLY A 132 -15.92 -17.47 -38.58
N LEU A 133 -15.04 -17.06 -39.50
CA LEU A 133 -15.08 -15.74 -40.15
C LEU A 133 -15.98 -15.72 -41.40
N MET A 134 -16.28 -16.87 -42.00
CA MET A 134 -17.17 -16.97 -43.16
C MET A 134 -18.63 -16.61 -42.83
N VAL A 135 -19.27 -15.85 -43.73
CA VAL A 135 -20.66 -15.41 -43.58
C VAL A 135 -21.61 -16.60 -43.78
N GLY A 136 -22.53 -16.83 -42.83
CA GLY A 136 -23.62 -17.81 -42.98
C GLY A 136 -23.40 -19.19 -42.37
N ARG A 137 -22.27 -19.47 -41.70
CA ARG A 137 -22.10 -20.71 -40.92
C ARG A 137 -22.36 -20.51 -39.41
N PRO A 138 -22.97 -21.50 -38.72
CA PRO A 138 -23.40 -21.36 -37.33
C PRO A 138 -22.27 -21.53 -36.29
N THR A 139 -21.09 -22.01 -36.68
CA THR A 139 -20.01 -22.33 -35.74
C THR A 139 -19.23 -21.08 -35.33
N ARG A 140 -19.40 -20.63 -34.09
CA ARG A 140 -18.64 -19.52 -33.50
C ARG A 140 -17.39 -20.08 -32.81
N SER A 141 -16.19 -19.57 -33.15
CA SER A 141 -14.98 -19.87 -32.38
C SER A 141 -15.09 -19.28 -30.98
N GLN A 142 -15.19 -20.15 -29.95
CA GLN A 142 -15.34 -19.74 -28.56
C GLN A 142 -14.16 -18.89 -28.06
N MET A 143 -12.95 -19.21 -28.53
CA MET A 143 -11.73 -18.45 -28.23
C MET A 143 -11.81 -17.02 -28.79
N ASN A 144 -12.30 -16.85 -30.03
CA ASN A 144 -12.46 -15.54 -30.64
C ASN A 144 -13.43 -14.66 -29.83
N GLU A 145 -14.56 -15.23 -29.40
CA GLU A 145 -15.52 -14.52 -28.56
C GLU A 145 -14.95 -14.10 -27.21
N TRP A 146 -14.17 -14.96 -26.54
CA TRP A 146 -13.51 -14.61 -25.28
C TRP A 146 -12.54 -13.45 -25.43
N ILE A 147 -11.76 -13.42 -26.51
CA ILE A 147 -10.83 -12.30 -26.79
C ILE A 147 -11.62 -11.02 -27.06
N VAL A 148 -12.68 -11.08 -27.86
CA VAL A 148 -13.57 -9.93 -28.12
C VAL A 148 -14.14 -9.37 -26.82
N GLN A 149 -14.61 -10.22 -25.92
CA GLN A 149 -15.14 -9.79 -24.62
C GLN A 149 -14.04 -9.21 -23.72
N ALA A 150 -12.83 -9.79 -23.72
CA ALA A 150 -11.70 -9.26 -22.97
C ALA A 150 -11.29 -7.85 -23.46
N ILE A 151 -11.23 -7.65 -24.78
CA ILE A 151 -10.92 -6.34 -25.38
C ILE A 151 -12.01 -5.32 -25.04
N LYS A 152 -13.30 -5.70 -25.17
CA LYS A 152 -14.42 -4.81 -24.78
C LYS A 152 -14.33 -4.40 -23.32
N ALA A 153 -14.04 -5.35 -22.42
CA ALA A 153 -13.90 -5.08 -20.99
C ALA A 153 -12.70 -4.15 -20.70
N GLN A 154 -11.55 -4.39 -21.32
CA GLN A 154 -10.35 -3.56 -21.16
C GLN A 154 -10.55 -2.12 -21.67
N ARG A 155 -11.28 -1.96 -22.77
CA ARG A 155 -11.57 -0.64 -23.37
C ARG A 155 -12.81 0.05 -22.80
N GLY A 156 -13.60 -0.65 -22.00
CA GLY A 156 -14.89 -0.16 -21.51
C GLY A 156 -15.89 0.09 -22.65
N TRP A 157 -15.88 -0.75 -23.68
CA TRP A 157 -16.79 -0.63 -24.82
C TRP A 157 -18.11 -1.37 -24.60
N TYR A 158 -19.22 -0.65 -24.79
CA TYR A 158 -20.58 -1.15 -24.57
C TYR A 158 -21.44 -0.99 -25.83
N PHE A 159 -21.20 -1.84 -26.82
CA PHE A 159 -22.01 -1.92 -28.05
C PHE A 159 -22.63 -3.31 -28.24
N ASP A 160 -23.78 -3.35 -28.93
CA ASP A 160 -24.61 -4.53 -29.15
C ASP A 160 -23.91 -5.61 -29.99
N GLU A 161 -24.19 -6.90 -29.74
CA GLU A 161 -23.60 -8.02 -30.49
C GLU A 161 -23.99 -8.04 -31.97
N ARG A 162 -25.12 -7.41 -32.32
CA ARG A 162 -25.60 -7.25 -33.69
C ARG A 162 -25.10 -5.94 -34.31
N SER A 163 -24.30 -5.14 -33.61
CA SER A 163 -23.77 -3.88 -34.15
C SER A 163 -22.68 -4.12 -35.21
N ALA A 164 -22.47 -3.12 -36.07
CA ALA A 164 -21.38 -3.16 -37.03
C ALA A 164 -20.01 -3.16 -36.32
N ALA A 165 -19.86 -2.41 -35.22
CA ALA A 165 -18.64 -2.42 -34.41
C ALA A 165 -18.33 -3.80 -33.83
N HIS A 166 -19.33 -4.54 -33.36
CA HIS A 166 -19.11 -5.90 -32.86
C HIS A 166 -18.66 -6.87 -33.95
N ARG A 167 -19.32 -6.83 -35.12
CA ARG A 167 -18.89 -7.62 -36.28
C ARG A 167 -17.47 -7.27 -36.72
N ASN A 168 -17.14 -5.98 -36.76
CA ASN A 168 -15.81 -5.50 -37.14
C ASN A 168 -14.75 -5.96 -36.14
N LEU A 169 -14.98 -5.78 -34.83
CA LEU A 169 -14.05 -6.23 -33.79
C LEU A 169 -13.82 -7.74 -33.87
N ARG A 170 -14.89 -8.53 -33.94
CA ARG A 170 -14.80 -9.99 -34.10
C ARG A 170 -14.01 -10.41 -35.33
N ARG A 171 -14.19 -9.71 -36.46
CA ARG A 171 -13.47 -9.95 -37.71
C ARG A 171 -11.98 -9.64 -37.56
N VAL A 172 -11.63 -8.48 -37.01
CA VAL A 172 -10.23 -8.07 -36.85
C VAL A 172 -9.52 -8.96 -35.83
N VAL A 173 -10.18 -9.37 -34.75
CA VAL A 173 -9.62 -10.32 -33.77
C VAL A 173 -9.39 -11.70 -34.40
N GLY A 174 -10.29 -12.18 -35.25
CA GLY A 174 -10.08 -13.42 -36.01
C GLY A 174 -8.87 -13.33 -36.96
N ARG A 175 -8.77 -12.24 -37.73
CA ARG A 175 -7.62 -11.97 -38.61
C ARG A 175 -6.30 -11.91 -37.83
N ALA A 176 -6.31 -11.27 -36.66
CA ALA A 176 -5.15 -11.19 -35.77
C ALA A 176 -4.70 -12.56 -35.25
N GLN A 177 -5.65 -13.48 -34.97
CA GLN A 177 -5.35 -14.84 -34.56
C GLN A 177 -4.70 -15.64 -35.69
N ILE A 178 -5.20 -15.54 -36.92
CA ILE A 178 -4.60 -16.17 -38.10
C ILE A 178 -3.18 -15.66 -38.31
N GLU A 179 -2.98 -14.35 -38.22
CA GLU A 179 -1.67 -13.71 -38.35
C GLU A 179 -0.70 -14.14 -37.24
N ALA A 180 -1.18 -14.30 -35.99
CA ALA A 180 -0.38 -14.84 -34.90
C ALA A 180 0.10 -16.28 -35.19
N SER A 181 -0.80 -17.15 -35.66
CA SER A 181 -0.47 -18.54 -35.97
C SER A 181 0.49 -18.67 -37.15
N ARG A 182 0.33 -17.84 -38.20
CA ARG A 182 1.26 -17.79 -39.34
C ARG A 182 2.66 -17.35 -38.89
N ARG A 183 2.73 -16.34 -38.02
CA ARG A 183 3.99 -15.88 -37.44
C ARG A 183 4.67 -17.01 -36.65
N GLU A 184 3.93 -17.70 -35.80
CA GLU A 184 4.46 -18.82 -35.02
C GLU A 184 4.96 -19.96 -35.92
N GLU A 185 4.19 -20.33 -36.96
CA GLU A 185 4.61 -21.33 -37.96
C GLU A 185 5.93 -20.94 -38.64
N GLN A 186 6.07 -19.68 -39.08
CA GLN A 186 7.30 -19.18 -39.70
C GLN A 186 8.51 -19.27 -38.75
N ASP A 187 8.29 -19.01 -37.45
CA ASP A 187 9.34 -19.15 -36.44
C ASP A 187 9.76 -20.61 -36.26
N ILE A 188 8.80 -21.54 -36.27
CA ILE A 188 9.07 -22.99 -36.12
C ILE A 188 9.85 -23.53 -37.32
N ILE A 189 9.46 -23.17 -38.55
CA ILE A 189 10.09 -23.69 -39.78
C ILE A 189 11.31 -22.86 -40.24
N GLY A 190 11.63 -21.77 -39.54
CA GLY A 190 12.73 -20.86 -39.91
C GLY A 190 12.48 -20.08 -41.21
N ALA A 191 11.22 -19.89 -41.61
CA ALA A 191 10.86 -19.15 -42.81
C ALA A 191 10.90 -17.63 -42.58
N PRO A 192 11.18 -16.83 -43.62
CA PRO A 192 11.11 -15.37 -43.50
C PRO A 192 9.69 -14.92 -43.12
N ARG A 193 9.62 -13.81 -42.38
CA ARG A 193 8.35 -13.18 -42.00
C ARG A 193 7.62 -12.67 -43.23
N VAL A 194 6.48 -13.29 -43.55
CA VAL A 194 5.57 -12.82 -44.60
C VAL A 194 4.33 -12.21 -43.95
N ILE A 195 4.02 -10.97 -44.32
CA ILE A 195 2.82 -10.26 -43.87
C ILE A 195 1.63 -10.82 -44.66
N GLY A 196 0.81 -11.65 -44.02
CA GLY A 196 -0.39 -12.18 -44.67
C GLY A 196 -1.61 -11.26 -44.55
N ASP A 197 -1.52 -10.22 -43.72
CA ASP A 197 -2.58 -9.25 -43.52
C ASP A 197 -1.99 -7.85 -43.25
N GLN A 198 -2.27 -6.90 -44.15
CA GLN A 198 -1.74 -5.54 -44.10
C GLN A 198 -2.17 -4.76 -42.85
N THR A 199 -3.30 -5.09 -42.22
CA THR A 199 -3.73 -4.47 -40.95
C THR A 199 -2.69 -4.69 -39.84
N PHE A 200 -1.86 -5.73 -39.93
CA PHE A 200 -0.80 -6.06 -38.96
C PHE A 200 0.60 -5.87 -39.54
N ALA A 201 0.77 -5.08 -40.60
CA ALA A 201 2.06 -4.72 -41.14
C ALA A 201 2.86 -3.85 -40.15
N PRO A 202 4.20 -3.92 -40.10
CA PRO A 202 5.02 -3.11 -39.17
C PRO A 202 4.81 -1.60 -39.29
N ASP A 203 4.46 -1.10 -40.47
CA ASP A 203 4.18 0.32 -40.71
C ASP A 203 2.98 0.81 -39.91
N GLU A 204 1.92 0.00 -39.83
CA GLU A 204 0.69 0.31 -39.08
C GLU A 204 0.96 0.48 -37.57
N TYR A 205 1.82 -0.38 -37.02
CA TYR A 205 2.24 -0.25 -35.61
C TYR A 205 3.00 1.05 -35.36
N ARG A 206 3.85 1.47 -36.30
CA ARG A 206 4.56 2.76 -36.21
C ARG A 206 3.60 3.93 -36.30
N LEU A 207 2.59 3.86 -37.17
CA LEU A 207 1.55 4.88 -37.28
C LEU A 207 0.74 5.01 -35.98
N ASP A 208 0.32 3.89 -35.38
CA ASP A 208 -0.37 3.89 -34.08
C ASP A 208 0.49 4.56 -33.01
N GLU A 209 1.78 4.23 -32.92
CA GLU A 209 2.70 4.86 -31.97
C GLU A 209 2.84 6.38 -32.19
N MET A 210 2.92 6.81 -33.45
CA MET A 210 3.00 8.23 -33.80
C MET A 210 1.72 8.98 -33.42
N GLN A 211 0.55 8.41 -33.71
CA GLN A 211 -0.74 8.98 -33.34
C GLN A 211 -0.92 9.05 -31.81
N ASP A 212 -0.52 8.00 -31.10
CA ASP A 212 -0.56 7.98 -29.64
C ASP A 212 0.37 9.03 -29.02
N ARG A 213 1.52 9.33 -29.66
CA ARG A 213 2.41 10.42 -29.23
C ARG A 213 1.81 11.79 -29.51
N ALA A 214 1.05 11.95 -30.60
CA ALA A 214 0.44 13.21 -31.02
C ALA A 214 -0.87 13.56 -30.28
N ARG A 215 -1.56 12.59 -29.66
CA ARG A 215 -2.82 12.83 -28.94
C ARG A 215 -2.60 13.77 -27.74
N PRO A 216 -3.27 14.94 -27.69
CA PRO A 216 -3.13 15.88 -26.58
C PRO A 216 -3.65 15.24 -25.29
N ARG A 217 -2.79 15.19 -24.28
CA ARG A 217 -3.12 14.61 -22.98
C ARG A 217 -3.60 15.70 -22.05
N ARG A 218 -4.59 15.36 -21.21
CA ARG A 218 -4.94 16.18 -20.04
C ARG A 218 -3.65 16.44 -19.27
N ALA A 219 -3.29 17.70 -19.05
CA ALA A 219 -2.09 18.07 -18.30
C ALA A 219 -2.15 17.44 -16.90
N VAL A 220 -1.31 16.43 -16.66
CA VAL A 220 -1.18 15.78 -15.35
C VAL A 220 0.07 16.36 -14.70
N THR A 221 -0.13 17.07 -13.59
CA THR A 221 0.99 17.63 -12.83
C THR A 221 1.51 16.64 -11.79
N LEU A 222 2.77 16.77 -11.40
CA LEU A 222 3.39 16.04 -10.30
C LEU A 222 2.57 16.18 -9.00
N ARG A 223 2.06 17.39 -8.72
CA ARG A 223 1.17 17.64 -7.57
C ARG A 223 -0.15 16.90 -7.69
N SER A 224 -0.77 16.88 -8.88
CA SER A 224 -2.03 16.17 -9.09
C SER A 224 -1.90 14.64 -8.91
N LEU A 225 -0.73 14.08 -9.23
CA LEU A 225 -0.42 12.68 -8.92
C LEU A 225 -0.31 12.46 -7.42
N PHE A 226 0.41 13.34 -6.72
CA PHE A 226 0.58 13.26 -5.27
C PHE A 226 -0.73 13.43 -4.51
N ASP A 227 -1.55 14.42 -4.87
CA ASP A 227 -2.84 14.68 -4.23
C ASP A 227 -3.81 13.50 -4.47
N GLY A 228 -3.76 12.90 -5.65
CA GLY A 228 -4.50 11.68 -5.96
C GLY A 228 -4.09 10.50 -5.07
N TYR A 229 -2.77 10.26 -4.94
CA TYR A 229 -2.25 9.24 -4.01
C TYR A 229 -2.65 9.54 -2.56
N VAL A 230 -2.55 10.79 -2.11
CA VAL A 230 -2.92 11.19 -0.74
C VAL A 230 -4.41 10.94 -0.49
N LYS A 231 -5.28 11.27 -1.44
CA LYS A 231 -6.72 11.07 -1.33
C LYS A 231 -7.10 9.60 -1.21
N GLU A 232 -6.42 8.72 -1.93
CA GLU A 232 -6.72 7.28 -1.92
C GLU A 232 -6.08 6.56 -0.73
N ARG A 233 -4.80 6.85 -0.45
CA ARG A 233 -4.03 6.15 0.57
C ARG A 233 -4.31 6.65 1.99
N ASP A 234 -4.76 7.88 2.13
CA ASP A 234 -4.93 8.63 3.38
C ASP A 234 -3.71 8.51 4.34
N PRO A 235 -2.50 8.96 3.93
CA PRO A 235 -1.33 8.88 4.78
C PRO A 235 -1.39 9.82 5.99
N ALA A 236 -0.68 9.48 7.07
CA ALA A 236 -0.58 10.36 8.23
C ALA A 236 -0.11 11.79 7.86
N PRO A 237 -0.61 12.86 8.50
CA PRO A 237 -0.30 14.24 8.11
C PRO A 237 1.20 14.60 8.13
N ALA A 238 1.99 13.98 9.00
CA ALA A 238 3.43 14.14 9.03
C ALA A 238 4.11 13.58 7.76
N THR A 239 3.60 12.46 7.24
CA THR A 239 4.04 11.86 5.98
C THR A 239 3.69 12.76 4.81
N ILE A 240 2.44 13.26 4.74
CA ILE A 240 2.00 14.20 3.69
C ILE A 240 2.90 15.43 3.68
N LYS A 241 3.13 16.05 4.84
CA LYS A 241 4.01 17.23 4.97
C LYS A 241 5.44 16.94 4.50
N ALA A 242 6.00 15.80 4.91
CA ALA A 242 7.34 15.43 4.49
C ALA A 242 7.38 15.25 2.96
N TRP A 243 6.52 14.39 2.42
CA TRP A 243 6.48 14.03 1.00
C TRP A 243 6.25 15.23 0.11
N ARG A 244 5.36 16.15 0.50
CA ARG A 244 5.14 17.41 -0.19
C ARG A 244 6.44 18.20 -0.33
N ARG A 245 7.22 18.34 0.74
CA ARG A 245 8.54 18.99 0.69
C ARG A 245 9.51 18.30 -0.27
N GLN A 246 9.53 16.96 -0.32
CA GLN A 246 10.40 16.25 -1.27
C GLN A 246 9.94 16.42 -2.72
N LEU A 247 8.63 16.41 -2.96
CA LEU A 247 8.05 16.66 -4.28
C LEU A 247 8.30 18.10 -4.74
N ASP A 248 8.13 19.09 -3.84
CA ASP A 248 8.42 20.49 -4.10
C ASP A 248 9.90 20.68 -4.49
N ALA A 249 10.83 20.04 -3.78
CA ALA A 249 12.24 20.09 -4.13
C ALA A 249 12.54 19.50 -5.52
N PHE A 250 11.78 18.49 -5.95
CA PHE A 250 11.92 17.93 -7.30
C PHE A 250 11.33 18.86 -8.36
N VAL A 251 10.15 19.41 -8.12
CA VAL A 251 9.51 20.42 -9.00
C VAL A 251 10.43 21.63 -9.18
N THR A 252 10.98 22.16 -8.09
CA THR A 252 11.93 23.28 -8.14
C THR A 252 13.17 22.95 -8.96
N TYR A 253 13.71 21.74 -8.84
CA TYR A 253 14.86 21.31 -9.63
C TYR A 253 14.54 21.20 -11.13
N LEU A 254 13.37 20.66 -11.48
CA LEU A 254 12.94 20.51 -12.87
C LEU A 254 12.57 21.85 -13.52
N GLY A 255 12.07 22.81 -12.74
CA GLY A 255 11.52 24.07 -13.26
C GLY A 255 10.13 23.93 -13.89
N HIS A 256 9.51 22.75 -13.85
CA HIS A 256 8.17 22.49 -14.35
C HIS A 256 7.41 21.45 -13.50
N GLU A 257 6.09 21.39 -13.65
CA GLU A 257 5.24 20.42 -12.95
C GLU A 257 4.67 19.32 -13.85
N ASP A 258 4.90 19.37 -15.17
CA ASP A 258 4.38 18.37 -16.12
C ASP A 258 4.97 16.99 -15.84
N ALA A 259 4.14 16.08 -15.30
CA ALA A 259 4.56 14.71 -14.98
C ALA A 259 4.76 13.84 -16.23
N SER A 260 4.22 14.25 -17.38
CA SER A 260 4.40 13.53 -18.65
C SER A 260 5.71 13.87 -19.36
N ALA A 261 6.32 15.01 -19.02
CA ALA A 261 7.59 15.46 -19.57
C ALA A 261 8.82 14.90 -18.82
N VAL A 262 8.65 14.38 -17.60
CA VAL A 262 9.77 13.88 -16.79
C VAL A 262 10.33 12.58 -17.36
N THR A 263 11.63 12.55 -17.57
CA THR A 263 12.38 11.41 -18.07
C THR A 263 13.20 10.73 -16.96
N THR A 264 13.68 9.52 -17.23
CA THR A 264 14.63 8.82 -16.34
C THR A 264 15.92 9.62 -16.16
N ALA A 265 16.38 10.33 -17.19
CA ALA A 265 17.59 11.15 -17.12
C ALA A 265 17.43 12.31 -16.12
N ASP A 266 16.26 12.95 -16.08
CA ASP A 266 15.97 14.03 -15.11
C ASP A 266 16.03 13.51 -13.68
N VAL A 267 15.49 12.31 -13.43
CA VAL A 267 15.53 11.68 -12.10
C VAL A 267 16.98 11.32 -11.70
N VAL A 268 17.80 10.87 -12.65
CA VAL A 268 19.22 10.57 -12.43
C VAL A 268 20.02 11.84 -12.13
N ALA A 269 19.81 12.90 -12.90
CA ALA A 269 20.45 14.20 -12.69
C ALA A 269 20.05 14.81 -11.34
N TRP A 270 18.77 14.71 -10.96
CA TRP A 270 18.30 15.14 -9.64
C TRP A 270 18.93 14.33 -8.50
N LYS A 271 19.03 13.00 -8.65
CA LYS A 271 19.74 12.12 -7.70
C LYS A 271 21.19 12.59 -7.50
N GLU A 272 21.89 12.91 -8.58
CA GLU A 272 23.29 13.38 -8.51
C GLU A 272 23.40 14.75 -7.86
N HIS A 273 22.53 15.69 -8.24
CA HIS A 273 22.41 16.99 -7.59
C HIS A 273 22.23 16.85 -6.07
N LEU A 274 21.32 16.00 -5.61
CA LEU A 274 21.12 15.76 -4.17
C LEU A 274 22.35 15.16 -3.47
N LEU A 275 23.17 14.37 -4.17
CA LEU A 275 24.38 13.75 -3.63
C LEU A 275 25.59 14.70 -3.60
N THR A 276 25.58 15.78 -4.37
CA THR A 276 26.73 16.71 -4.50
C THR A 276 26.49 18.07 -3.86
N GLY A 277 25.25 18.53 -3.73
CA GLY A 277 24.97 19.85 -3.14
C GLY A 277 23.50 20.28 -3.05
N GLY A 278 22.56 19.41 -3.41
CA GLY A 278 21.12 19.73 -3.47
C GLY A 278 20.37 19.68 -2.14
N GLY A 279 21.09 19.55 -1.01
CA GLY A 279 20.50 19.61 0.32
C GLY A 279 20.27 21.03 0.81
N ALA A 280 19.71 21.14 2.02
CA ALA A 280 19.53 22.44 2.68
C ALA A 280 20.88 23.15 2.86
N ALA A 281 20.92 24.45 2.54
CA ALA A 281 22.12 25.28 2.56
C ALA A 281 23.25 24.80 1.63
N GLY A 282 22.94 24.09 0.54
CA GLY A 282 23.93 23.68 -0.47
C GLY A 282 24.74 22.44 -0.12
N ASN A 283 24.37 21.71 0.93
CA ASN A 283 25.14 20.55 1.41
C ASN A 283 24.74 19.24 0.70
N PRO A 284 25.68 18.32 0.46
CA PRO A 284 25.39 16.94 0.05
C PRO A 284 24.44 16.21 1.00
N LEU A 285 23.46 15.49 0.45
CA LEU A 285 22.64 14.55 1.23
C LEU A 285 23.27 13.17 1.28
N SER A 286 23.08 12.46 2.39
CA SER A 286 23.55 11.07 2.48
C SER A 286 22.84 10.16 1.46
N ALA A 287 23.57 9.19 0.92
CA ALA A 287 23.05 8.19 -0.04
C ALA A 287 21.75 7.52 0.43
N LYS A 288 21.68 7.19 1.73
CA LYS A 288 20.47 6.63 2.36
C LYS A 288 19.29 7.59 2.33
N THR A 289 19.51 8.88 2.57
CA THR A 289 18.46 9.91 2.52
C THR A 289 17.95 10.10 1.10
N VAL A 290 18.85 10.18 0.12
CA VAL A 290 18.46 10.29 -1.30
C VAL A 290 17.62 9.08 -1.71
N LYS A 291 18.08 7.86 -1.39
CA LYS A 291 17.38 6.61 -1.72
C LYS A 291 16.03 6.44 -1.00
N ASP A 292 16.06 6.44 0.34
CA ASP A 292 14.93 6.01 1.17
C ASP A 292 13.91 7.12 1.41
N THR A 293 14.24 8.39 1.09
CA THR A 293 13.36 9.53 1.34
C THR A 293 13.01 10.30 0.08
N TYR A 294 13.98 10.75 -0.72
CA TYR A 294 13.67 11.57 -1.89
C TYR A 294 13.17 10.73 -3.07
N LEU A 295 13.99 9.77 -3.54
CA LEU A 295 13.60 8.90 -4.65
C LEU A 295 12.40 8.02 -4.32
N SER A 296 12.26 7.57 -3.07
CA SER A 296 11.12 6.75 -2.66
C SER A 296 9.77 7.47 -2.85
N VAL A 297 9.72 8.79 -2.64
CA VAL A 297 8.49 9.58 -2.84
C VAL A 297 8.13 9.62 -4.33
N ILE A 298 9.11 10.00 -5.18
CA ILE A 298 8.90 10.09 -6.63
C ILE A 298 8.46 8.75 -7.20
N LYS A 299 9.14 7.65 -6.82
CA LYS A 299 8.75 6.30 -7.22
C LYS A 299 7.31 5.97 -6.87
N THR A 300 6.88 6.29 -5.65
CA THR A 300 5.54 5.92 -5.17
C THR A 300 4.46 6.74 -5.87
N VAL A 301 4.68 8.04 -6.03
CA VAL A 301 3.73 8.95 -6.70
C VAL A 301 3.56 8.58 -8.17
N TYR A 302 4.66 8.32 -8.89
CA TYR A 302 4.61 7.87 -10.28
C TYR A 302 4.01 6.48 -10.44
N ARG A 303 4.30 5.55 -9.53
CA ARG A 303 3.67 4.22 -9.54
C ARG A 303 2.16 4.35 -9.43
N TRP A 304 1.67 5.10 -8.47
CA TRP A 304 0.23 5.36 -8.33
C TRP A 304 -0.36 6.00 -9.60
N GLY A 305 0.33 6.99 -10.18
CA GLY A 305 -0.10 7.63 -11.42
C GLY A 305 -0.17 6.65 -12.60
N ASN A 306 0.83 5.77 -12.73
CA ASN A 306 0.91 4.76 -13.78
C ASN A 306 -0.21 3.71 -13.63
N ASP A 307 -0.41 3.19 -12.41
CA ASP A 307 -1.43 2.18 -12.10
C ASP A 307 -2.85 2.73 -12.34
N ASN A 308 -3.03 4.05 -12.24
CA ASN A 308 -4.28 4.75 -12.52
C ASN A 308 -4.37 5.31 -13.96
N GLY A 309 -3.45 4.94 -14.85
CA GLY A 309 -3.45 5.37 -16.26
C GLY A 309 -3.25 6.88 -16.48
N LYS A 310 -2.73 7.60 -15.48
CA LYS A 310 -2.46 9.05 -15.55
C LYS A 310 -1.14 9.38 -16.24
N VAL A 311 -0.17 8.46 -16.18
CA VAL A 311 1.13 8.55 -16.85
C VAL A 311 1.45 7.21 -17.52
N ARG A 312 2.33 7.20 -18.53
CA ARG A 312 2.71 5.97 -19.29
C ARG A 312 3.62 5.02 -18.52
N GLY A 313 4.33 5.54 -17.52
CA GLY A 313 5.36 4.80 -16.83
C GLY A 313 5.92 5.60 -15.67
N ASN A 314 6.82 4.95 -14.93
CA ASN A 314 7.52 5.54 -13.81
C ASN A 314 8.98 5.81 -14.19
N PRO A 315 9.36 7.07 -14.47
CA PRO A 315 10.75 7.43 -14.82
C PRO A 315 11.73 7.15 -13.67
N ALA A 316 11.23 7.02 -12.43
CA ALA A 316 12.06 6.73 -11.27
C ALA A 316 12.21 5.22 -10.99
N GLU A 317 11.42 4.32 -11.59
CA GLU A 317 11.26 2.92 -11.14
C GLU A 317 12.61 2.23 -10.84
N ARG A 318 13.55 2.32 -11.80
CA ARG A 318 14.87 1.67 -11.73
C ARG A 318 15.98 2.57 -11.19
N VAL A 319 15.72 3.84 -10.92
CA VAL A 319 16.73 4.76 -10.36
C VAL A 319 16.97 4.43 -8.89
N THR A 320 18.21 4.19 -8.50
CA THR A 320 18.58 3.89 -7.11
C THR A 320 19.95 4.48 -6.78
N VAL A 321 20.25 4.55 -5.49
CA VAL A 321 21.58 4.90 -4.98
C VAL A 321 22.20 3.65 -4.36
N LEU A 322 23.45 3.36 -4.71
CA LEU A 322 24.25 2.36 -4.03
C LEU A 322 24.71 2.94 -2.69
N VAL A 323 24.30 2.29 -1.59
CA VAL A 323 24.66 2.73 -0.24
C VAL A 323 25.77 1.82 0.26
N PRO A 324 27.01 2.32 0.42
CA PRO A 324 28.09 1.51 0.97
C PRO A 324 27.74 1.07 2.39
N ARG A 325 28.10 -0.16 2.73
CA ARG A 325 27.98 -0.65 4.11
C ARG A 325 28.93 0.15 4.98
N ARG A 326 28.42 0.71 6.07
CA ARG A 326 29.23 1.37 7.10
C ARG A 326 29.60 0.35 8.17
N ALA A 327 30.84 0.41 8.65
CA ALA A 327 31.24 -0.36 9.83
C ALA A 327 30.38 0.06 11.02
N VAL A 328 29.82 -0.93 11.72
CA VAL A 328 29.07 -0.72 12.97
C VAL A 328 30.03 -0.98 14.11
N VAL A 329 30.62 0.09 14.65
CA VAL A 329 31.63 0.01 15.72
C VAL A 329 31.03 0.09 17.13
N ARG A 330 29.74 0.41 17.23
CA ARG A 330 29.01 0.53 18.51
C ARG A 330 27.57 0.07 18.36
N GLU A 331 27.06 -0.54 19.42
CA GLU A 331 25.65 -0.88 19.56
C GLU A 331 24.76 0.37 19.60
N LYS A 332 23.51 0.22 19.14
CA LYS A 332 22.53 1.33 19.11
C LYS A 332 21.82 1.56 20.45
N GLY A 333 21.98 0.61 21.38
CA GLY A 333 21.37 0.67 22.71
C GLY A 333 22.15 1.57 23.65
N LEU A 334 21.44 2.10 24.65
CA LEU A 334 22.09 2.71 25.80
C LEU A 334 22.85 1.63 26.58
N ASN A 335 24.14 1.87 26.83
CA ASN A 335 24.90 1.01 27.74
C ASN A 335 24.48 1.26 29.20
N ASP A 336 25.05 0.52 30.15
CA ASP A 336 24.66 0.60 31.56
C ASP A 336 24.94 1.98 32.17
N ALA A 337 26.13 2.54 31.92
CA ALA A 337 26.51 3.85 32.42
C ALA A 337 25.62 4.97 31.87
N GLU A 338 25.28 4.94 30.58
CA GLU A 338 24.38 5.91 29.95
C GLU A 338 22.95 5.79 30.50
N ALA A 339 22.45 4.57 30.65
CA ALA A 339 21.15 4.31 31.23
C ALA A 339 21.07 4.82 32.68
N GLN A 340 22.09 4.52 33.48
CA GLN A 340 22.19 4.96 34.87
C GLN A 340 22.31 6.49 34.97
N THR A 341 23.11 7.12 34.11
CA THR A 341 23.25 8.59 34.03
C THR A 341 21.89 9.24 33.78
N ILE A 342 21.15 8.76 32.78
CA ILE A 342 19.83 9.32 32.44
C ILE A 342 18.85 9.12 33.58
N LEU A 343 18.74 7.89 34.11
CA LEU A 343 17.74 7.56 35.13
C LEU A 343 18.06 8.22 36.48
N ALA A 344 19.33 8.33 36.89
CA ALA A 344 19.73 9.11 38.06
C ALA A 344 19.36 10.58 37.92
N ALA A 345 19.59 11.17 36.75
CA ALA A 345 19.20 12.55 36.47
C ALA A 345 17.67 12.78 36.47
N THR A 346 16.83 11.73 36.42
CA THR A 346 15.38 11.87 36.59
C THR A 346 14.95 12.10 38.04
N LEU A 347 15.81 11.75 39.00
CA LEU A 347 15.54 11.85 40.44
C LEU A 347 15.99 13.20 41.00
N THR A 348 16.79 13.96 40.26
CA THR A 348 17.25 15.29 40.68
C THR A 348 16.14 16.33 40.54
N THR A 349 16.18 17.35 41.40
CA THR A 349 15.20 18.44 41.36
C THR A 349 15.27 19.17 40.01
N PRO A 350 14.16 19.23 39.24
CA PRO A 350 14.15 19.90 37.95
C PRO A 350 14.35 21.41 38.12
N PRO A 351 14.93 22.10 37.12
CA PRO A 351 15.09 23.56 37.16
C PRO A 351 13.75 24.27 37.37
N LYS A 352 13.71 25.31 38.22
CA LYS A 352 12.48 26.06 38.57
C LYS A 352 11.71 26.61 37.35
N LYS A 353 12.42 26.95 36.26
CA LYS A 353 11.83 27.48 35.02
C LYS A 353 11.20 26.41 34.13
N LEU A 354 11.30 25.12 34.49
CA LEU A 354 10.77 24.03 33.70
C LEU A 354 9.27 23.86 33.98
N SER A 355 8.45 23.83 32.93
CA SER A 355 7.01 23.56 33.06
C SER A 355 6.74 22.23 33.74
N ASN A 356 5.69 22.15 34.56
CA ASN A 356 5.27 20.93 35.27
C ASN A 356 5.19 19.69 34.36
N GLN A 357 4.68 19.85 33.13
CA GLN A 357 4.55 18.75 32.16
C GLN A 357 5.91 18.22 31.68
N ARG A 358 6.88 19.11 31.44
CA ARG A 358 8.25 18.72 31.06
C ARG A 358 9.02 18.13 32.24
N ALA A 359 8.80 18.64 33.46
CA ALA A 359 9.34 18.04 34.68
C ALA A 359 8.81 16.61 34.87
N LEU A 360 7.50 16.42 34.68
CA LEU A 360 6.87 15.10 34.70
C LEU A 360 7.43 14.20 33.59
N ALA A 361 7.65 14.74 32.39
CA ALA A 361 8.24 14.00 31.28
C ALA A 361 9.67 13.55 31.57
N ARG A 362 10.52 14.42 32.14
CA ARG A 362 11.87 14.04 32.60
C ARG A 362 11.80 12.94 33.64
N ARG A 363 10.90 13.06 34.62
CA ARG A 363 10.78 12.10 35.72
C ARG A 363 10.37 10.70 35.27
N TRP A 364 9.43 10.58 34.31
CA TRP A 364 8.76 9.30 34.05
C TRP A 364 8.99 8.71 32.66
N VAL A 365 9.19 9.52 31.61
CA VAL A 365 9.31 8.98 30.24
C VAL A 365 10.53 8.06 30.09
N PRO A 366 11.74 8.40 30.61
CA PRO A 366 12.88 7.50 30.54
C PRO A 366 12.63 6.16 31.23
N TRP A 367 12.01 6.17 32.42
CA TRP A 367 11.70 4.96 33.17
C TRP A 367 10.69 4.04 32.48
N ILE A 368 9.62 4.62 31.93
CA ILE A 368 8.65 3.85 31.13
C ILE A 368 9.34 3.23 29.91
N CYS A 369 10.18 4.00 29.20
CA CYS A 369 10.92 3.48 28.05
C CYS A 369 11.92 2.39 28.45
N ALA A 370 12.56 2.51 29.61
CA ALA A 370 13.53 1.56 30.11
C ALA A 370 12.89 0.17 30.38
N TYR A 371 11.67 0.15 30.91
CA TYR A 371 10.95 -1.07 31.28
C TYR A 371 10.03 -1.64 30.19
N THR A 372 9.68 -0.87 29.17
CA THR A 372 8.73 -1.33 28.12
C THR A 372 9.34 -1.33 26.72
N GLY A 373 10.44 -0.60 26.50
CA GLY A 373 10.98 -0.37 25.17
C GLY A 373 10.01 0.36 24.22
N ALA A 374 8.93 0.95 24.73
CA ALA A 374 8.02 1.79 23.95
C ALA A 374 8.77 2.91 23.23
N ARG A 375 8.27 3.37 22.08
CA ARG A 375 8.88 4.52 21.42
C ARG A 375 8.67 5.75 22.31
N VAL A 376 9.68 6.61 22.45
CA VAL A 376 9.55 7.83 23.29
C VAL A 376 8.30 8.62 22.92
N ASN A 377 8.00 8.78 21.63
CA ASN A 377 6.80 9.51 21.19
C ASN A 377 5.47 8.80 21.50
N GLU A 378 5.46 7.47 21.65
CA GLU A 378 4.28 6.74 22.13
C GLU A 378 4.06 6.96 23.63
N VAL A 379 5.13 7.20 24.39
CA VAL A 379 5.05 7.51 25.81
C VAL A 379 4.70 8.98 26.03
N THR A 380 5.30 9.91 25.27
CA THR A 380 5.03 11.35 25.42
C THR A 380 3.61 11.75 25.01
N GLN A 381 2.86 10.88 24.33
CA GLN A 381 1.45 11.08 24.02
C GLN A 381 0.48 10.53 25.07
N LEU A 382 0.95 9.76 26.07
CA LEU A 382 0.10 9.16 27.09
C LEU A 382 -0.77 10.20 27.82
N ARG A 383 -2.02 9.82 28.05
CA ARG A 383 -2.99 10.56 28.84
C ARG A 383 -3.14 9.92 30.23
N ALA A 384 -3.71 10.65 31.17
CA ALA A 384 -3.94 10.12 32.52
C ALA A 384 -4.86 8.89 32.49
N GLU A 385 -5.91 8.92 31.65
CA GLU A 385 -6.83 7.81 31.42
C GLU A 385 -6.21 6.58 30.74
N ASP A 386 -5.02 6.72 30.15
CA ASP A 386 -4.29 5.60 29.58
C ASP A 386 -3.53 4.80 30.65
N VAL A 387 -3.53 5.23 31.92
CA VAL A 387 -2.90 4.55 33.06
C VAL A 387 -3.98 4.06 34.03
N PHE A 388 -4.20 2.76 34.08
CA PHE A 388 -5.29 2.17 34.87
C PHE A 388 -4.94 0.76 35.34
N LYS A 389 -5.82 0.17 36.16
CA LYS A 389 -5.73 -1.24 36.54
C LYS A 389 -6.62 -2.09 35.65
N VAL A 390 -6.11 -3.22 35.19
CA VAL A 390 -6.90 -4.34 34.69
C VAL A 390 -6.79 -5.45 35.71
N ARG A 391 -7.91 -5.75 36.39
CA ARG A 391 -7.90 -6.56 37.63
C ARG A 391 -6.91 -5.92 38.62
N ASP A 392 -5.85 -6.62 39.02
CA ASP A 392 -4.84 -6.13 39.95
C ASP A 392 -3.54 -5.66 39.28
N VAL A 393 -3.47 -5.71 37.95
CA VAL A 393 -2.28 -5.31 37.19
C VAL A 393 -2.41 -3.85 36.76
N TRP A 394 -1.48 -3.01 37.22
CA TRP A 394 -1.31 -1.67 36.67
C TRP A 394 -0.77 -1.75 35.24
N VAL A 395 -1.38 -1.00 34.32
CA VAL A 395 -1.03 -1.00 32.90
C VAL A 395 -0.92 0.42 32.35
N ILE A 396 -0.21 0.55 31.24
CA ILE A 396 -0.35 1.66 30.30
C ILE A 396 -0.97 1.17 28.99
N ARG A 397 -1.91 1.94 28.45
CA ARG A 397 -2.49 1.70 27.13
C ARG A 397 -1.89 2.66 26.11
N ILE A 398 -1.11 2.11 25.19
CA ILE A 398 -0.58 2.87 24.05
C ILE A 398 -1.59 2.74 22.91
N THR A 399 -2.29 3.82 22.59
CA THR A 399 -3.44 3.82 21.67
C THR A 399 -3.32 4.90 20.59
N PRO A 400 -3.80 4.65 19.35
CA PRO A 400 -3.89 5.67 18.31
C PRO A 400 -4.79 6.87 18.69
N GLU A 401 -5.72 6.70 19.64
CA GLU A 401 -6.58 7.78 20.15
C GLU A 401 -5.79 8.90 20.85
N ALA A 402 -4.65 8.58 21.46
CA ALA A 402 -3.78 9.53 22.13
C ALA A 402 -2.83 10.24 21.16
N GLY A 403 -2.67 9.71 19.94
CA GLY A 403 -1.75 10.19 18.92
C GLY A 403 -1.30 9.06 17.98
N SER A 404 -0.83 9.42 16.78
CA SER A 404 -0.47 8.47 15.72
C SER A 404 0.54 7.40 16.20
N THR A 405 0.11 6.13 16.18
CA THR A 405 0.99 4.97 16.35
C THR A 405 1.32 4.39 14.98
N LYS A 406 2.56 3.90 14.79
CA LYS A 406 2.97 3.34 13.48
C LYS A 406 2.19 2.09 13.07
N SER A 407 1.66 1.35 14.04
CA SER A 407 0.89 0.11 13.82
C SER A 407 -0.61 0.36 13.69
N TYR A 408 -1.11 1.57 14.00
CA TYR A 408 -2.55 1.87 14.16
C TYR A 408 -3.31 0.96 15.13
N GLN A 409 -2.59 0.17 15.95
CA GLN A 409 -3.15 -0.76 16.91
C GLN A 409 -2.89 -0.24 18.32
N ALA A 410 -3.90 -0.39 19.18
CA ALA A 410 -3.74 -0.19 20.60
C ALA A 410 -3.06 -1.41 21.22
N ARG A 411 -2.24 -1.20 22.25
CA ARG A 411 -1.71 -2.27 23.10
C ARG A 411 -1.71 -1.86 24.55
N THR A 412 -1.96 -2.84 25.41
CA THR A 412 -1.91 -2.68 26.86
C THR A 412 -0.66 -3.36 27.37
N VAL A 413 0.13 -2.64 28.16
CA VAL A 413 1.43 -3.11 28.66
C VAL A 413 1.44 -2.96 30.18
N ALA A 414 1.74 -4.03 30.91
CA ALA A 414 1.88 -3.96 32.35
C ALA A 414 2.99 -3.00 32.78
N LEU A 415 2.81 -2.36 33.92
CA LEU A 415 3.85 -1.58 34.56
C LEU A 415 4.77 -2.49 35.38
N HIS A 416 6.07 -2.24 35.25
CA HIS A 416 7.05 -2.92 36.09
C HIS A 416 6.82 -2.58 37.58
N PRO A 417 6.93 -3.54 38.51
CA PRO A 417 6.74 -3.29 39.95
C PRO A 417 7.56 -2.13 40.51
N ASP A 418 8.81 -1.98 40.08
CA ASP A 418 9.67 -0.85 40.45
C ASP A 418 9.06 0.52 40.08
N LEU A 419 8.41 0.63 38.92
CA LEU A 419 7.78 1.88 38.49
C LEU A 419 6.53 2.21 39.34
N ILE A 420 5.82 1.17 39.77
CA ILE A 420 4.67 1.28 40.68
C ILE A 420 5.15 1.74 42.05
N GLU A 421 6.21 1.11 42.59
CA GLU A 421 6.82 1.45 43.89
C GLU A 421 7.38 2.88 43.89
N GLN A 422 7.98 3.32 42.79
CA GLN A 422 8.42 4.70 42.61
C GLN A 422 7.26 5.72 42.64
N GLY A 423 6.01 5.28 42.49
CA GLY A 423 4.81 6.11 42.62
C GLY A 423 4.24 6.65 41.30
N PHE A 424 4.58 6.06 40.14
CA PHE A 424 4.07 6.54 38.86
C PHE A 424 2.53 6.59 38.80
N PRO A 425 1.79 5.52 39.18
CA PRO A 425 0.32 5.58 39.17
C PRO A 425 -0.23 6.70 40.05
N ALA A 426 0.33 6.89 41.25
CA ALA A 426 -0.08 7.96 42.16
C ALA A 426 0.20 9.36 41.59
N ALA A 427 1.33 9.54 40.90
CA ALA A 427 1.73 10.81 40.30
C ALA A 427 0.81 11.26 39.15
N VAL A 428 0.06 10.33 38.54
CA VAL A 428 -0.84 10.61 37.41
C VAL A 428 -2.33 10.51 37.75
N ALA A 429 -2.71 9.82 38.83
CA ALA A 429 -4.10 9.53 39.18
C ALA A 429 -5.03 10.77 39.29
N LYS A 430 -4.50 11.91 39.75
CA LYS A 430 -5.29 13.16 39.90
C LYS A 430 -5.27 14.05 38.65
N ARG A 431 -4.68 13.59 37.55
CA ARG A 431 -4.57 14.34 36.28
C ARG A 431 -5.66 13.90 35.30
N LYS A 432 -5.87 14.70 34.25
CA LYS A 432 -6.78 14.38 33.14
C LYS A 432 -6.12 14.75 31.81
N GLY A 433 -6.41 14.00 30.75
CA GLY A 433 -5.87 14.27 29.42
C GLY A 433 -4.34 14.09 29.36
N PRO A 434 -3.66 14.74 28.40
CA PRO A 434 -2.24 14.53 28.16
C PRO A 434 -1.34 14.78 29.39
N LEU A 435 -0.44 13.84 29.68
CA LEU A 435 0.43 13.92 30.87
C LEU A 435 1.60 14.89 30.67
N PHE A 436 2.18 14.89 29.46
CA PHE A 436 3.53 15.42 29.22
C PHE A 436 3.56 16.70 28.38
N TYR A 437 2.40 17.17 27.96
CA TYR A 437 2.23 18.45 27.27
C TYR A 437 0.88 19.05 27.64
N ASP A 438 0.74 20.33 27.33
CA ASP A 438 -0.47 21.11 27.60
C ASP A 438 -1.11 21.49 26.25
N PRO A 439 -2.28 20.92 25.92
CA PRO A 439 -3.00 21.24 24.69
C PRO A 439 -3.29 22.73 24.50
N GLU A 440 -3.53 23.48 25.58
CA GLU A 440 -3.86 24.91 25.52
C GLU A 440 -2.65 25.76 25.13
N ARG A 441 -1.43 25.26 25.39
CA ARG A 441 -0.18 25.89 24.95
C ARG A 441 0.15 25.62 23.50
N TYR A 442 -0.80 25.12 22.71
CA TYR A 442 -0.64 24.93 21.29
C TYR A 442 -0.60 26.29 20.56
N ARG A 443 0.60 26.73 20.17
CA ARG A 443 0.83 28.04 19.52
C ARG A 443 0.57 28.04 18.00
N GLY A 444 -0.33 27.18 17.52
CA GLY A 444 -0.49 26.95 16.08
C GLY A 444 0.64 26.14 15.45
N GLY A 445 0.35 25.48 14.33
CA GLY A 445 1.29 24.65 13.57
C GLY A 445 0.58 23.65 12.67
N SER A 446 1.33 22.93 11.84
CA SER A 446 0.77 21.83 11.04
C SER A 446 0.55 20.59 11.92
N SER A 447 -0.53 19.82 11.68
CA SER A 447 -0.76 18.49 12.27
C SER A 447 0.42 17.51 12.13
N GLY A 448 1.33 17.76 11.18
CA GLY A 448 2.58 17.00 11.00
C GLY A 448 3.64 17.17 12.10
N ASN A 449 3.47 18.09 13.06
CA ASN A 449 4.40 18.30 14.19
C ASN A 449 3.62 18.42 15.53
N PRO A 450 3.09 17.29 16.06
CA PRO A 450 2.29 17.29 17.29
C PRO A 450 3.11 17.68 18.54
N GLN A 451 2.47 18.18 19.58
CA GLN A 451 3.15 18.61 20.82
C GLN A 451 3.90 17.45 21.50
N ALA A 452 3.34 16.24 21.51
CA ALA A 452 4.01 15.05 22.02
C ALA A 452 5.39 14.80 21.37
N LYS A 453 5.52 15.08 20.07
CA LYS A 453 6.81 14.99 19.35
C LYS A 453 7.81 16.05 19.86
N LYS A 454 7.34 17.28 20.13
CA LYS A 454 8.19 18.34 20.72
C LYS A 454 8.70 17.97 22.12
N VAL A 455 7.91 17.22 22.91
CA VAL A 455 8.37 16.68 24.19
C VAL A 455 9.49 15.66 23.99
N GLY A 456 9.35 14.76 23.01
CA GLY A 456 10.40 13.80 22.66
C GLY A 456 11.69 14.48 22.16
N GLU A 457 11.58 15.54 21.35
CA GLU A 457 12.73 16.34 20.91
C GLU A 457 13.41 17.06 22.08
N TYR A 458 12.63 17.56 23.03
CA TYR A 458 13.13 18.14 24.26
C TYR A 458 13.88 17.12 25.12
N LEU A 459 13.32 15.93 25.33
CA LEU A 459 13.97 14.86 26.09
C LEU A 459 15.27 14.40 25.41
N ALA A 460 15.28 14.28 24.08
CA ALA A 460 16.49 13.94 23.34
C ALA A 460 17.61 14.95 23.58
N ARG A 461 17.29 16.25 23.55
CA ARG A 461 18.25 17.32 23.82
C ARG A 461 18.76 17.26 25.26
N TRP A 462 17.86 17.09 26.22
CA TRP A 462 18.23 16.93 27.63
C TRP A 462 19.17 15.74 27.86
N VAL A 463 18.91 14.59 27.22
CA VAL A 463 19.82 13.42 27.30
C VAL A 463 21.21 13.73 26.73
N ARG A 464 21.30 14.54 25.66
CA ARG A 464 22.59 15.01 25.14
C ARG A 464 23.30 15.95 26.13
N GLU A 465 22.56 16.85 26.79
CA GLU A 465 23.09 17.75 27.83
C GLU A 465 23.67 16.99 29.03
N LEU A 466 23.19 15.76 29.30
CA LEU A 466 23.74 14.87 30.34
C LEU A 466 25.04 14.16 29.94
N GLY A 467 25.57 14.41 28.73
CA GLY A 467 26.80 13.78 28.24
C GLY A 467 26.60 12.47 27.48
N VAL A 468 25.36 12.00 27.29
CA VAL A 468 25.07 10.83 26.43
C VAL A 468 25.05 11.30 24.97
N SER A 469 26.22 11.61 24.42
CA SER A 469 26.40 12.31 23.14
C SER A 469 26.88 11.43 21.98
N ASP A 470 27.11 10.14 22.20
CA ASP A 470 27.56 9.21 21.16
C ASP A 470 26.60 9.22 19.95
N PRO A 471 27.11 9.44 18.72
CA PRO A 471 26.29 9.56 17.53
C PRO A 471 25.62 8.23 17.12
N ALA A 472 26.14 7.08 17.54
CA ALA A 472 25.52 5.78 17.27
C ALA A 472 24.29 5.51 18.16
N VAL A 473 24.19 6.20 19.30
CA VAL A 473 23.05 6.11 20.22
C VAL A 473 22.09 7.25 19.95
N LEU A 474 20.90 6.91 19.47
CA LEU A 474 19.82 7.88 19.29
C LEU A 474 19.04 8.03 20.60
N PRO A 475 18.99 9.20 21.26
CA PRO A 475 18.38 9.35 22.58
C PRO A 475 16.95 8.81 22.69
N ASN A 476 16.15 8.98 21.62
CA ASN A 476 14.75 8.53 21.59
C ASN A 476 14.55 7.06 21.17
N HIS A 477 15.61 6.38 20.72
CA HIS A 477 15.58 4.96 20.32
C HIS A 477 16.56 4.08 21.12
N GLY A 478 17.49 4.67 21.86
CA GLY A 478 18.48 3.95 22.67
C GLY A 478 17.84 3.09 23.75
N TRP A 479 16.80 3.60 24.42
CA TRP A 479 16.00 2.82 25.37
C TRP A 479 15.34 1.60 24.73
N ARG A 480 14.78 1.77 23.53
CA ARG A 480 14.13 0.67 22.80
C ARG A 480 15.14 -0.44 22.48
N HIS A 481 16.33 -0.08 22.02
CA HIS A 481 17.40 -1.05 21.76
C HIS A 481 17.89 -1.71 23.05
N ARG A 482 18.12 -0.92 24.11
CA ARG A 482 18.52 -1.44 25.42
C ARG A 482 17.49 -2.42 25.99
N PHE A 483 16.20 -2.06 25.99
CA PHE A 483 15.12 -2.96 26.43
C PHE A 483 15.18 -4.29 25.69
N LYS A 484 15.43 -4.28 24.37
CA LYS A 484 15.56 -5.53 23.60
C LYS A 484 16.71 -6.39 24.08
N THR A 485 17.86 -5.79 24.35
CA THR A 485 19.04 -6.47 24.89
C THR A 485 18.76 -7.03 26.29
N GLN A 486 18.23 -6.20 27.19
CA GLN A 486 17.90 -6.59 28.57
C GLN A 486 16.82 -7.67 28.62
N ALA A 487 15.79 -7.59 27.76
CA ALA A 487 14.78 -8.63 27.65
C ALA A 487 15.32 -9.98 27.16
N ARG A 488 16.36 -9.97 26.30
CA ARG A 488 17.06 -11.22 25.90
C ARG A 488 17.86 -11.79 27.07
N LEU A 489 18.60 -10.96 27.79
CA LEU A 489 19.39 -11.37 28.95
C LEU A 489 18.48 -11.96 30.06
N ALA A 490 17.32 -11.36 30.26
CA ALA A 490 16.31 -11.83 31.22
C ALA A 490 15.48 -13.04 30.74
N ASN A 491 15.79 -13.58 29.55
CA ASN A 491 15.04 -14.68 28.93
C ASN A 491 13.51 -14.42 28.89
N MET A 492 13.12 -13.22 28.47
CA MET A 492 11.71 -12.92 28.18
C MET A 492 11.27 -13.68 26.94
N ASP A 493 10.02 -14.15 26.99
CA ASP A 493 9.39 -14.76 25.83
C ASP A 493 9.50 -13.83 24.60
N PRO A 494 10.02 -14.32 23.45
CA PRO A 494 10.24 -13.49 22.28
C PRO A 494 8.98 -12.81 21.74
N GLU A 495 7.84 -13.50 21.76
CA GLU A 495 6.55 -13.02 21.26
C GLU A 495 6.00 -11.94 22.20
N ILE A 496 5.95 -12.23 23.51
CA ILE A 496 5.42 -11.28 24.49
C ILE A 496 6.30 -10.03 24.57
N ARG A 497 7.61 -10.17 24.49
CA ARG A 497 8.54 -9.02 24.39
C ARG A 497 8.22 -8.15 23.18
N ASP A 498 7.89 -8.75 22.03
CA ASP A 498 7.56 -8.02 20.80
C ASP A 498 6.20 -7.29 20.95
N VAL A 499 5.23 -7.91 21.62
CA VAL A 499 3.95 -7.29 22.01
C VAL A 499 4.18 -6.09 22.92
N ILE A 500 4.93 -6.25 24.03
CA ILE A 500 5.28 -5.17 24.97
C ILE A 500 5.89 -3.98 24.22
N GLN A 501 6.87 -4.27 23.35
CA GLN A 501 7.57 -3.26 22.57
C GLN A 501 6.71 -2.65 21.44
N GLY A 502 5.60 -3.28 21.05
CA GLY A 502 4.76 -2.87 19.91
C GLY A 502 5.44 -3.10 18.56
N HIS A 503 6.02 -4.28 18.35
CA HIS A 503 6.40 -4.78 17.03
C HIS A 503 5.21 -5.48 16.36
N SER A 504 5.12 -5.35 15.04
CA SER A 504 4.11 -6.11 14.28
C SER A 504 4.43 -7.59 14.35
N PRO A 505 3.42 -8.46 14.48
CA PRO A 505 3.59 -9.91 14.39
C PRO A 505 4.32 -10.28 13.09
N ARG A 506 5.23 -11.27 13.17
CA ARG A 506 5.96 -11.79 12.01
C ARG A 506 5.16 -12.84 11.25
N THR A 507 4.24 -13.52 11.95
CA THR A 507 3.41 -14.59 11.39
C THR A 507 1.93 -14.37 11.70
N VAL A 508 1.06 -15.04 10.95
CA VAL A 508 -0.39 -15.04 11.24
C VAL A 508 -0.70 -15.70 12.58
N GLY A 509 0.11 -16.69 13.01
CA GLY A 509 -0.03 -17.35 14.31
C GLY A 509 0.25 -16.41 15.49
N GLU A 510 1.33 -15.62 15.40
CA GLU A 510 1.65 -14.57 16.39
C GLU A 510 0.61 -13.43 16.44
N ALA A 511 -0.29 -13.35 15.45
CA ALA A 511 -1.40 -12.39 15.46
C ALA A 511 -2.67 -12.96 16.13
N TYR A 512 -2.67 -14.22 16.54
CA TYR A 512 -3.85 -14.91 17.08
C TYR A 512 -3.78 -15.01 18.62
N GLY A 513 -4.81 -14.48 19.29
CA GLY A 513 -4.93 -14.49 20.74
C GLY A 513 -4.63 -13.12 21.38
N ASP A 514 -5.28 -12.85 22.51
CA ASP A 514 -5.07 -11.62 23.26
C ASP A 514 -3.98 -11.81 24.32
N THR A 515 -3.02 -10.89 24.38
CA THR A 515 -2.05 -10.86 25.49
C THR A 515 -2.70 -10.19 26.70
N PHE A 516 -3.15 -11.00 27.65
CA PHE A 516 -3.64 -10.48 28.93
C PHE A 516 -2.53 -9.74 29.69
N PRO A 517 -2.85 -8.66 30.42
CA PRO A 517 -1.86 -7.88 31.17
C PRO A 517 -0.95 -8.70 32.10
N GLU A 518 -1.46 -9.76 32.70
CA GLU A 518 -0.74 -10.69 33.57
C GLU A 518 0.43 -11.38 32.84
N VAL A 519 0.24 -11.71 31.56
CA VAL A 519 1.30 -12.29 30.71
C VAL A 519 2.41 -11.26 30.50
N SER A 520 2.03 -10.02 30.18
CA SER A 520 3.01 -8.94 30.05
C SER A 520 3.70 -8.61 31.37
N LEU A 521 2.99 -8.68 32.51
CA LEU A 521 3.55 -8.45 33.84
C LEU A 521 4.58 -9.52 34.20
N ARG A 522 4.26 -10.79 33.94
CA ARG A 522 5.18 -11.92 34.17
C ARG A 522 6.49 -11.71 33.44
N GLU A 523 6.42 -11.36 32.16
CA GLU A 523 7.62 -11.14 31.36
C GLU A 523 8.36 -9.87 31.76
N ILE A 524 7.67 -8.74 31.94
CA ILE A 524 8.27 -7.47 32.38
C ILE A 524 8.98 -7.64 33.73
N SER A 525 8.42 -8.39 34.67
CA SER A 525 9.02 -8.60 36.00
C SER A 525 10.31 -9.42 35.97
N LYS A 526 10.66 -10.08 34.85
CA LYS A 526 11.97 -10.72 34.69
C LYS A 526 13.11 -9.71 34.53
N GLN A 527 12.80 -8.48 34.13
CA GLN A 527 13.82 -7.44 34.02
C GLN A 527 14.34 -7.04 35.41
N PRO A 528 15.66 -6.94 35.60
CA PRO A 528 16.20 -6.48 36.87
C PRO A 528 15.80 -5.03 37.14
N ARG A 529 15.70 -4.68 38.44
CA ARG A 529 15.52 -3.29 38.87
C ARG A 529 16.77 -2.48 38.51
N TYR A 530 16.59 -1.22 38.15
CA TYR A 530 17.73 -0.32 37.98
C TYR A 530 18.21 0.12 39.38
N SER A 531 19.42 -0.27 39.76
CA SER A 531 20.03 0.16 41.02
C SER A 531 20.55 1.58 40.89
N ILE A 532 19.72 2.55 41.26
CA ILE A 532 20.06 3.96 41.25
C ILE A 532 20.03 4.42 42.69
N GLY A 533 21.18 4.88 43.22
CA GLY A 533 21.27 5.36 44.60
C GLY A 533 20.11 6.32 44.87
N ARG A 534 19.30 6.01 45.90
CA ARG A 534 18.23 6.91 46.32
C ARG A 534 18.90 8.22 46.71
N SER A 535 18.52 9.31 46.06
CA SER A 535 18.92 10.65 46.48
C SER A 535 18.43 10.81 47.93
N SER A 536 19.37 11.04 48.83
CA SER A 536 19.15 11.34 50.24
C SER A 536 18.20 12.52 50.44
#